data_AF-A0A9X3QX27-F1
#
_entry.id   AF-A0A9X3QX27-F1
#
_cell.length_a   1.000
_cell.length_b   1.000
_cell.length_c   1.000
_cell.angle_alpha   90.00
_cell.angle_beta   90.00
_cell.angle_gamma   90.00
#
_symmetry.space_group_name_H-M   'P 1'
#
loop_
_entity.id
_entity.type
_entity.pdbx_description
1 polymer ?
#
loop_
_entity_poly.entity_id
_entity_poly.type
_entity_poly.pdbx_seq_one_letter_code
_entity_poly.pdbx_strand_id
1 'polypeptide(L)'
;MLAGQAFISEISYAQDELPPQELGLADFSQSWELTQGDSTILVATAADISDDTTIKLSNVTFKTLTDIQEYFDRKFSTSFIGFFNSQVANKGAWQGKRIQGAKSEENFAAYWHSATLSGPVSLMTFLCYMSVFINEINGNLVSRTESYGSQDHPGISYLFNVVSMTGAGGRKWRKKSYNSDPLNYSLHQLLQDDLFLSSRMNLRFANDLAGTPDDVWKGSSYPRDSFPTSGKASETGIILEGDFYKFRGRGLIQTTWRANYRDLADYILGYSGSSPLLLGLKKRWAGYTADQICTLSTGKDWDDIFADPKAEVLQAAIRIHAKKGAYLPLSTSPDALNGNAAGSIIKMGNGIGGLGYGNNLKARVRQICLAIDV
;
A
#
# COMPACT_ATOMS: atom_id res chain seq x y z
N MET A 1 21.78 53.32 10.45
CA MET A 1 21.06 52.21 11.10
C MET A 1 19.62 52.21 10.60
N LEU A 2 19.28 51.31 9.69
CA LEU A 2 17.92 50.81 9.44
C LEU A 2 18.12 49.51 8.64
N ALA A 3 17.99 48.40 9.35
CA ALA A 3 18.20 47.06 8.83
C ALA A 3 17.00 46.65 7.98
N GLY A 4 17.26 46.30 6.71
CA GLY A 4 16.27 45.66 5.85
C GLY A 4 16.09 44.20 6.25
N GLN A 5 14.95 43.87 6.85
CA GLN A 5 14.49 42.49 6.99
C GLN A 5 13.99 42.01 5.62
N ALA A 6 14.71 41.08 5.02
CA ALA A 6 14.22 40.30 3.89
C ALA A 6 13.10 39.38 4.39
N PHE A 7 11.89 39.59 3.88
CA PHE A 7 10.79 38.64 3.99
C PHE A 7 11.17 37.35 3.28
N ILE A 8 11.50 36.30 4.04
CA ILE A 8 11.45 34.93 3.55
C ILE A 8 9.97 34.54 3.57
N SER A 9 9.36 34.37 2.40
CA SER A 9 8.02 33.81 2.31
C SER A 9 8.07 32.37 2.81
N GLU A 10 7.43 32.12 3.95
CA GLU A 10 7.12 30.78 4.41
C GLU A 10 6.25 30.10 3.35
N ILE A 11 6.82 29.11 2.65
CA ILE A 11 6.05 28.18 1.82
C ILE A 11 5.25 27.31 2.80
N SER A 12 4.05 27.77 3.12
CA SER A 12 3.02 26.94 3.77
C SER A 12 2.70 25.78 2.83
N TYR A 13 3.07 24.57 3.24
CA TYR A 13 2.59 23.35 2.60
C TYR A 13 1.10 23.23 2.95
N ALA A 14 0.22 23.66 2.04
CA ALA A 14 -1.22 23.49 2.20
C ALA A 14 -1.53 22.01 2.46
N GLN A 15 -1.91 21.70 3.71
CA GLN A 15 -2.44 20.39 4.10
C GLN A 15 -3.88 20.18 3.62
N ASP A 16 -4.49 21.19 2.99
CA ASP A 16 -5.93 21.26 2.76
C ASP A 16 -6.30 20.91 1.32
N GLU A 17 -5.93 19.72 0.83
CA GLU A 17 -6.42 19.26 -0.48
C GLU A 17 -6.34 17.75 -0.72
N LEU A 18 -6.34 16.97 0.36
CA LEU A 18 -6.43 15.51 0.31
C LEU A 18 -7.90 15.07 0.37
N PRO A 19 -8.26 13.88 -0.16
CA PRO A 19 -9.52 13.23 0.21
C PRO A 19 -9.66 13.20 1.74
N PRO A 20 -10.88 13.13 2.30
CA PRO A 20 -11.08 13.15 3.75
C PRO A 20 -10.12 12.19 4.44
N GLN A 21 -9.52 12.62 5.57
CA GLN A 21 -8.51 11.84 6.30
C GLN A 21 -9.04 10.45 6.66
N GLU A 22 -8.79 9.49 5.77
CA GLU A 22 -8.73 8.08 6.10
C GLU A 22 -7.30 7.81 6.55
N LEU A 23 -7.15 7.31 7.79
CA LEU A 23 -5.86 7.09 8.43
C LEU A 23 -5.10 5.93 7.76
N GLY A 24 -4.45 6.21 6.63
CA GLY A 24 -3.40 5.39 5.97
C GLY A 24 -3.65 5.20 4.48
N LEU A 25 -2.71 5.59 3.60
CA LEU A 25 -2.83 5.44 2.13
C LEU A 25 -2.00 4.26 1.59
N ALA A 26 -2.60 3.51 0.66
CA ALA A 26 -2.10 3.13 -0.66
C ALA A 26 -3.25 2.50 -1.50
N ASP A 27 -3.28 2.75 -2.82
CA ASP A 27 -4.35 2.41 -3.78
C ASP A 27 -5.83 2.47 -3.31
N PHE A 28 -6.28 3.66 -2.94
CA PHE A 28 -7.71 3.97 -2.79
C PHE A 28 -8.40 4.37 -4.09
N SER A 29 -7.65 4.50 -5.18
CA SER A 29 -8.18 4.99 -6.46
C SER A 29 -9.28 4.08 -7.03
N GLN A 30 -9.26 2.81 -6.65
CA GLN A 30 -10.26 1.82 -7.06
C GLN A 30 -11.51 1.82 -6.16
N SER A 31 -11.35 2.18 -4.89
CA SER A 31 -12.42 2.15 -3.88
C SER A 31 -13.23 3.44 -3.84
N TRP A 32 -12.62 4.59 -4.14
CA TRP A 32 -13.26 5.90 -4.02
C TRP A 32 -13.42 6.56 -5.40
N GLU A 33 -14.63 7.05 -5.68
CA GLU A 33 -14.94 7.81 -6.90
C GLU A 33 -15.40 9.24 -6.54
N LEU A 34 -14.91 10.23 -7.29
CA LEU A 34 -15.44 11.59 -7.22
C LEU A 34 -16.77 11.63 -7.97
N THR A 35 -17.86 11.96 -7.27
CA THR A 35 -19.21 12.01 -7.83
C THR A 35 -19.68 13.43 -8.14
N GLN A 36 -19.09 14.44 -7.50
CA GLN A 36 -19.39 15.85 -7.75
C GLN A 36 -18.18 16.74 -7.40
N GLY A 37 -17.88 17.73 -8.24
CA GLY A 37 -16.78 18.69 -8.08
C GLY A 37 -15.70 18.54 -9.18
N ASP A 38 -14.67 19.39 -9.13
CA ASP A 38 -13.53 19.29 -10.05
C ASP A 38 -12.54 18.20 -9.59
N SER A 39 -12.06 17.42 -10.55
CA SER A 39 -11.06 16.36 -10.36
C SER A 39 -9.62 16.86 -10.42
N THR A 40 -9.40 18.12 -10.79
CA THR A 40 -8.07 18.73 -10.73
C THR A 40 -7.64 18.84 -9.27
N ILE A 41 -6.73 17.94 -8.90
CA ILE A 41 -6.01 18.03 -7.64
C ILE A 41 -4.94 19.10 -7.85
N LEU A 42 -5.02 20.23 -7.14
CA LEU A 42 -4.03 21.30 -7.23
C LEU A 42 -2.83 20.93 -6.34
N VAL A 43 -2.19 19.79 -6.62
CA VAL A 43 -0.85 19.57 -6.05
C VAL A 43 0.10 20.49 -6.79
N ALA A 44 0.71 21.43 -6.07
CA ALA A 44 1.76 22.28 -6.62
C ALA A 44 2.80 21.42 -7.35
N THR A 45 3.12 21.78 -8.59
CA THR A 45 4.11 21.07 -9.39
C THR A 45 5.43 21.05 -8.64
N ALA A 46 5.95 19.84 -8.39
CA ALA A 46 7.24 19.71 -7.74
C ALA A 46 8.35 20.15 -8.70
N ALA A 47 9.29 20.93 -8.18
CA ALA A 47 10.48 21.32 -8.92
C ALA A 47 11.25 20.09 -9.43
N ASP A 48 11.96 20.27 -10.53
CA ASP A 48 12.76 19.21 -11.15
C ASP A 48 14.01 18.88 -10.31
N ILE A 49 14.42 17.62 -10.40
CA ILE A 49 15.78 17.20 -10.01
C ILE A 49 16.69 17.66 -11.15
N SER A 50 17.81 18.31 -10.85
CA SER A 50 18.75 18.77 -11.88
C SER A 50 19.26 17.60 -12.72
N ASP A 51 19.63 17.90 -13.96
CA ASP A 51 20.12 16.90 -14.92
C ASP A 51 21.36 16.17 -14.39
N ASP A 52 22.32 16.91 -13.84
CA ASP A 52 23.56 16.36 -13.27
C ASP A 52 23.28 15.38 -12.13
N THR A 53 22.43 15.78 -11.17
CA THR A 53 22.03 14.91 -10.05
C THR A 53 21.28 13.68 -10.56
N THR A 54 20.39 13.87 -11.55
CA THR A 54 19.62 12.77 -12.14
C THR A 54 20.54 11.75 -12.81
N ILE A 55 21.45 12.19 -13.67
CA ILE A 55 22.40 11.31 -14.38
C ILE A 55 23.29 10.60 -13.36
N LYS A 56 23.85 11.32 -12.39
CA LYS A 56 24.75 10.77 -11.37
C LYS A 56 24.06 9.69 -10.53
N LEU A 57 22.88 9.97 -9.99
CA LEU A 57 22.21 9.05 -9.06
C LEU A 57 21.49 7.90 -9.78
N SER A 58 20.97 8.11 -11.00
CA SER A 58 20.28 7.06 -11.77
C SER A 58 21.22 5.95 -12.24
N ASN A 59 22.52 6.24 -12.36
CA ASN A 59 23.54 5.26 -12.73
C ASN A 59 24.00 4.38 -11.55
N VAL A 60 23.64 4.72 -10.31
CA VAL A 60 23.93 3.87 -9.14
C VAL A 60 22.93 2.73 -9.09
N THR A 61 23.43 1.49 -9.00
CA THR A 61 22.62 0.28 -8.95
C THR A 61 23.09 -0.64 -7.83
N PHE A 62 22.13 -1.24 -7.11
CA PHE A 62 22.36 -2.18 -6.02
C PHE A 62 21.95 -3.58 -6.46
N LYS A 63 22.86 -4.54 -6.37
CA LYS A 63 22.62 -5.97 -6.64
C LYS A 63 22.31 -6.74 -5.37
N THR A 64 22.72 -6.22 -4.21
CA THR A 64 22.52 -6.85 -2.90
C THR A 64 22.15 -5.83 -1.83
N LEU A 65 21.64 -6.29 -0.69
CA LEU A 65 21.48 -5.45 0.52
C LEU A 65 22.82 -4.83 0.96
N THR A 66 23.92 -5.57 0.85
CA THR A 66 25.25 -5.08 1.21
C THR A 66 25.66 -3.87 0.36
N ASP A 67 25.33 -3.87 -0.94
CA ASP A 67 25.62 -2.72 -1.81
C ASP A 67 24.90 -1.44 -1.33
N ILE A 68 23.67 -1.57 -0.84
CA ILE A 68 22.90 -0.45 -0.27
C ILE A 68 23.60 0.05 0.99
N GLN A 69 23.96 -0.87 1.90
CA GLN A 69 24.62 -0.52 3.16
C GLN A 69 25.97 0.16 2.92
N GLU A 70 26.81 -0.42 2.06
CA GLU A 70 28.13 0.15 1.71
C GLU A 70 28.01 1.51 1.05
N TYR A 71 26.99 1.75 0.21
CA TYR A 71 26.80 3.05 -0.44
C TYR A 71 26.57 4.16 0.59
N PHE A 72 25.67 3.95 1.55
CA PHE A 72 25.39 4.96 2.59
C PHE A 72 26.51 5.04 3.63
N ASP A 73 27.14 3.92 3.99
CA ASP A 73 28.26 3.92 4.94
C ASP A 73 29.49 4.65 4.38
N ARG A 74 29.89 4.38 3.13
CA ARG A 74 31.03 5.07 2.50
C ARG A 74 30.79 6.57 2.34
N LYS A 75 29.55 6.98 2.10
CA LYS A 75 29.22 8.37 1.80
C LYS A 75 28.90 9.21 3.04
N PHE A 76 28.29 8.60 4.07
CA PHE A 76 27.77 9.31 5.24
C PHE A 76 28.18 8.70 6.58
N SER A 77 28.97 7.61 6.57
CA SER A 77 29.37 6.84 7.77
C SER A 77 28.17 6.38 8.61
N THR A 78 27.06 6.04 7.95
CA THR A 78 25.82 5.60 8.60
C THR A 78 24.92 4.82 7.64
N SER A 79 23.90 4.12 8.16
CA SER A 79 22.87 3.44 7.37
C SER A 79 22.00 4.42 6.60
N PHE A 80 21.20 3.96 5.62
CA PHE A 80 20.19 4.81 4.98
C PHE A 80 19.25 5.45 6.02
N ILE A 81 18.83 4.68 7.03
CA ILE A 81 17.93 5.16 8.08
C ILE A 81 18.62 6.26 8.91
N GLY A 82 19.88 6.06 9.29
CA GLY A 82 20.67 7.07 10.01
C GLY A 82 20.88 8.35 9.17
N PHE A 83 21.21 8.20 7.88
CA PHE A 83 21.32 9.30 6.93
C PHE A 83 19.99 10.07 6.82
N PHE A 84 18.89 9.38 6.52
CA PHE A 84 17.59 10.02 6.35
C PHE A 84 17.17 10.77 7.61
N ASN A 85 17.31 10.15 8.79
CA ASN A 85 16.88 10.72 10.06
C ASN A 85 17.73 11.92 10.55
N SER A 86 18.96 12.06 10.06
CA SER A 86 19.86 13.17 10.40
C SER A 86 19.81 14.30 9.36
N GLN A 87 19.76 13.96 8.08
CA GLN A 87 19.88 14.93 6.99
C GLN A 87 18.54 15.38 6.43
N VAL A 88 17.53 14.50 6.39
CA VAL A 88 16.30 14.73 5.61
C VAL A 88 15.04 14.88 6.48
N ALA A 89 14.88 14.02 7.49
CA ALA A 89 13.68 13.95 8.33
C ALA A 89 13.34 15.30 8.98
N ASN A 90 12.04 15.58 9.12
CA ASN A 90 11.50 16.80 9.71
C ASN A 90 11.97 18.12 9.04
N LYS A 91 12.21 18.09 7.73
CA LYS A 91 12.56 19.28 6.92
C LYS A 91 11.72 19.30 5.64
N GLY A 92 11.29 20.47 5.18
CA GLY A 92 10.66 20.63 3.86
C GLY A 92 9.50 19.67 3.60
N ALA A 93 9.55 18.93 2.49
CA ALA A 93 8.54 17.94 2.10
C ALA A 93 8.45 16.72 3.05
N TRP A 94 9.39 16.62 4.00
CA TRP A 94 9.48 15.60 5.05
C TRP A 94 9.13 16.12 6.45
N GLN A 95 8.49 17.30 6.55
CA GLN A 95 8.03 17.83 7.84
C GLN A 95 7.14 16.82 8.58
N GLY A 96 7.45 16.56 9.85
CA GLY A 96 6.73 15.61 10.70
C GLY A 96 6.92 14.13 10.32
N LYS A 97 7.85 13.81 9.41
CA LYS A 97 8.15 12.43 8.99
C LYS A 97 9.55 12.03 9.43
N ARG A 98 9.63 10.82 9.99
CA ARG A 98 10.88 10.18 10.44
C ARG A 98 10.74 8.66 10.33
N ILE A 99 11.86 7.97 10.09
CA ILE A 99 11.91 6.52 10.22
C ILE A 99 12.08 6.17 11.69
N GLN A 100 11.12 5.45 12.26
CA GLN A 100 11.12 5.10 13.69
C GLN A 100 10.51 3.72 13.93
N GLY A 101 10.95 3.07 15.01
CA GLY A 101 10.50 1.74 15.42
C GLY A 101 11.68 0.89 15.89
N ALA A 102 11.48 0.08 16.93
CA ALA A 102 12.56 -0.73 17.51
C ALA A 102 13.16 -1.75 16.53
N LYS A 103 12.42 -2.12 15.48
CA LYS A 103 12.82 -3.10 14.47
C LYS A 103 13.02 -2.51 13.07
N SER A 104 13.09 -1.18 12.92
CA SER A 104 13.12 -0.56 11.59
C SER A 104 14.33 -1.00 10.75
N GLU A 105 15.50 -1.17 11.37
CA GLU A 105 16.71 -1.67 10.70
C GLU A 105 16.57 -3.16 10.30
N GLU A 106 15.99 -4.00 11.17
CA GLU A 106 15.74 -5.42 10.86
C GLU A 106 14.76 -5.57 9.69
N ASN A 107 13.65 -4.82 9.73
CA ASN A 107 12.63 -4.85 8.68
C ASN A 107 13.17 -4.28 7.35
N PHE A 108 14.02 -3.25 7.43
CA PHE A 108 14.74 -2.71 6.28
C PHE A 108 15.64 -3.76 5.64
N ALA A 109 16.45 -4.44 6.43
CA ALA A 109 17.32 -5.50 5.96
C ALA A 109 16.51 -6.63 5.31
N ALA A 110 15.44 -7.10 5.97
CA ALA A 110 14.59 -8.17 5.45
C ALA A 110 13.97 -7.81 4.09
N TYR A 111 13.34 -6.64 3.99
CA TYR A 111 12.68 -6.21 2.76
C TYR A 111 13.69 -6.01 1.61
N TRP A 112 14.78 -5.27 1.83
CA TRP A 112 15.74 -4.97 0.77
C TRP A 112 16.61 -6.16 0.38
N HIS A 113 16.85 -7.10 1.31
CA HIS A 113 17.42 -8.39 0.95
C HIS A 113 16.49 -9.12 -0.04
N SER A 114 15.20 -9.25 0.28
CA SER A 114 14.23 -9.87 -0.63
C SER A 114 14.12 -9.15 -1.98
N ALA A 115 14.11 -7.80 -1.96
CA ALA A 115 14.01 -6.99 -3.18
C ALA A 115 15.19 -7.23 -4.13
N THR A 116 16.41 -7.30 -3.60
CA THR A 116 17.62 -7.48 -4.39
C THR A 116 17.79 -8.90 -4.93
N LEU A 117 17.22 -9.92 -4.26
CA LEU A 117 17.15 -11.29 -4.80
C LEU A 117 16.31 -11.38 -6.10
N SER A 118 15.36 -10.46 -6.29
CA SER A 118 14.55 -10.41 -7.52
C SER A 118 15.25 -9.71 -8.69
N GLY A 119 16.41 -9.09 -8.45
CA GLY A 119 17.21 -8.41 -9.45
C GLY A 119 17.78 -7.08 -8.96
N PRO A 120 18.67 -6.45 -9.74
CA PRO A 120 19.28 -5.18 -9.36
C PRO A 120 18.25 -4.05 -9.26
N VAL A 121 18.46 -3.13 -8.31
CA VAL A 121 17.59 -1.97 -8.07
C VAL A 121 18.41 -0.70 -8.24
N SER A 122 17.96 0.25 -9.06
CA SER A 122 18.62 1.56 -9.17
C SER A 122 18.40 2.40 -7.90
N LEU A 123 19.33 3.28 -7.57
CA LEU A 123 19.19 4.19 -6.43
C LEU A 123 17.91 5.03 -6.55
N MET A 124 17.55 5.52 -7.74
CA MET A 124 16.30 6.26 -7.92
C MET A 124 15.06 5.41 -7.60
N THR A 125 15.04 4.14 -7.98
CA THR A 125 13.94 3.22 -7.63
C THR A 125 13.89 2.98 -6.12
N PHE A 126 15.05 2.76 -5.49
CA PHE A 126 15.18 2.63 -4.04
C PHE A 126 14.65 3.87 -3.31
N LEU A 127 15.05 5.07 -3.73
CA LEU A 127 14.61 6.33 -3.12
C LEU A 127 13.11 6.58 -3.31
N CYS A 128 12.56 6.27 -4.47
CA CYS A 128 11.12 6.40 -4.70
C CYS A 128 10.31 5.47 -3.79
N TYR A 129 10.69 4.19 -3.69
CA TYR A 129 10.01 3.25 -2.80
C TYR A 129 10.18 3.61 -1.33
N MET A 130 11.40 3.90 -0.88
CA MET A 130 11.59 4.37 0.50
C MET A 130 10.78 5.63 0.77
N SER A 131 10.64 6.53 -0.20
CA SER A 131 9.82 7.72 -0.02
C SER A 131 8.34 7.38 0.19
N VAL A 132 7.80 6.43 -0.58
CA VAL A 132 6.44 5.89 -0.37
C VAL A 132 6.34 5.26 1.02
N PHE A 133 7.24 4.35 1.40
CA PHE A 133 7.16 3.64 2.67
C PHE A 133 7.29 4.58 3.89
N ILE A 134 8.14 5.60 3.81
CA ILE A 134 8.25 6.62 4.86
C ILE A 134 6.95 7.40 4.98
N ASN A 135 6.30 7.72 3.86
CA ASN A 135 5.02 8.40 3.91
C ASN A 135 3.92 7.55 4.55
N GLU A 136 3.76 6.32 4.09
CA GLU A 136 2.58 5.50 4.41
C GLU A 136 2.67 4.76 5.74
N ILE A 137 3.87 4.27 6.05
CA ILE A 137 4.09 3.36 7.17
C ILE A 137 5.25 3.81 8.07
N ASN A 138 5.61 5.09 8.00
CA ASN A 138 6.73 5.69 8.73
C ASN A 138 8.07 4.97 8.50
N GLY A 139 8.23 4.29 7.37
CA GLY A 139 9.47 3.64 6.96
C GLY A 139 9.88 2.43 7.81
N ASN A 140 9.01 1.94 8.71
CA ASN A 140 9.29 0.76 9.53
C ASN A 140 9.17 -0.55 8.76
N LEU A 141 8.67 -0.52 7.52
CA LEU A 141 8.60 -1.66 6.59
C LEU A 141 7.85 -2.88 7.13
N VAL A 142 6.86 -2.62 8.00
CA VAL A 142 5.90 -3.62 8.47
C VAL A 142 4.60 -3.42 7.71
N SER A 143 3.98 -4.53 7.29
CA SER A 143 2.64 -4.50 6.71
C SER A 143 1.66 -3.76 7.62
N ARG A 144 0.86 -2.87 7.04
CA ARG A 144 -0.32 -2.33 7.71
C ARG A 144 -1.56 -2.89 7.04
N THR A 145 -2.51 -3.30 7.87
CA THR A 145 -3.84 -3.64 7.39
C THR A 145 -4.69 -2.38 7.38
N GLU A 146 -5.56 -2.26 6.38
CA GLU A 146 -6.48 -1.12 6.27
C GLU A 146 -7.32 -0.97 7.54
N SER A 147 -7.37 0.27 8.03
CA SER A 147 -8.27 0.65 9.13
C SER A 147 -9.71 0.66 8.62
N TYR A 148 -10.67 0.34 9.48
CA TYR A 148 -12.08 0.34 9.09
C TYR A 148 -12.95 0.86 10.22
N GLY A 149 -14.11 1.38 9.84
CA GLY A 149 -15.11 1.93 10.75
C GLY A 149 -15.15 3.45 10.70
N SER A 150 -16.36 3.99 10.76
CA SER A 150 -16.63 5.39 11.03
C SER A 150 -17.78 5.51 12.03
N GLN A 151 -18.10 6.74 12.44
CA GLN A 151 -19.24 6.99 13.33
C GLN A 151 -20.56 6.45 12.73
N ASP A 152 -20.78 6.65 11.43
CA ASP A 152 -22.02 6.24 10.75
C ASP A 152 -22.00 4.80 10.24
N HIS A 153 -20.80 4.26 10.00
CA HIS A 153 -20.59 2.88 9.56
C HIS A 153 -19.59 2.18 10.49
N PRO A 154 -20.01 1.72 11.68
CA PRO A 154 -19.08 1.19 12.67
C PRO A 154 -18.45 -0.13 12.22
N GLY A 155 -17.18 -0.32 12.56
CA GLY A 155 -16.44 -1.57 12.36
C GLY A 155 -16.48 -2.09 10.92
N ILE A 156 -16.74 -3.39 10.74
CA ILE A 156 -16.68 -4.06 9.44
C ILE A 156 -17.80 -3.64 8.49
N SER A 157 -18.88 -3.04 9.02
CA SER A 157 -19.96 -2.51 8.17
C SER A 157 -19.45 -1.43 7.24
N TYR A 158 -18.41 -0.70 7.63
CA TYR A 158 -17.74 0.28 6.78
C TYR A 158 -17.27 -0.33 5.46
N LEU A 159 -16.61 -1.50 5.48
CA LEU A 159 -16.09 -2.17 4.28
C LEU A 159 -17.20 -2.71 3.39
N PHE A 160 -18.29 -3.17 4.01
CA PHE A 160 -19.45 -3.70 3.30
C PHE A 160 -20.31 -2.60 2.67
N ASN A 161 -20.39 -1.43 3.30
CA ASN A 161 -21.28 -0.36 2.88
C ASN A 161 -20.71 0.46 1.72
N VAL A 162 -21.59 0.95 0.85
CA VAL A 162 -21.31 2.17 0.08
C VAL A 162 -21.35 3.36 1.04
N VAL A 163 -20.32 4.20 1.00
CA VAL A 163 -20.19 5.38 1.87
C VAL A 163 -20.11 6.61 1.00
N SER A 164 -20.93 7.62 1.27
CA SER A 164 -20.87 8.92 0.58
C SER A 164 -20.41 9.98 1.56
N MET A 165 -19.46 10.82 1.15
CA MET A 165 -18.93 11.89 1.99
C MET A 165 -18.75 13.18 1.17
N THR A 166 -18.88 14.32 1.84
CA THR A 166 -18.55 15.63 1.26
C THR A 166 -17.22 16.08 1.85
N GLY A 167 -16.20 16.20 1.00
CA GLY A 167 -14.88 16.71 1.35
C GLY A 167 -14.78 18.23 1.23
N ALA A 168 -13.57 18.74 1.42
CA ALA A 168 -13.27 20.17 1.34
C ALA A 168 -13.60 20.76 -0.05
N GLY A 169 -14.12 21.99 -0.05
CA GLY A 169 -14.56 22.67 -1.27
C GLY A 169 -15.87 22.11 -1.87
N GLY A 170 -16.66 21.35 -1.10
CA GLY A 170 -17.95 20.82 -1.54
C GLY A 170 -17.88 19.61 -2.47
N ARG A 171 -16.68 19.03 -2.63
CA ARG A 171 -16.45 17.81 -3.43
C ARG A 171 -17.16 16.62 -2.79
N LYS A 172 -17.87 15.81 -3.57
CA LYS A 172 -18.53 14.60 -3.08
C LYS A 172 -17.80 13.36 -3.55
N TRP A 173 -17.49 12.50 -2.60
CA TRP A 173 -16.81 11.23 -2.81
C TRP A 173 -17.74 10.08 -2.45
N ARG A 174 -17.62 9.00 -3.19
CA ARG A 174 -18.34 7.76 -2.93
C ARG A 174 -17.37 6.59 -2.85
N LYS A 175 -17.42 5.87 -1.74
CA LYS A 175 -16.75 4.59 -1.59
C LYS A 175 -17.61 3.50 -2.18
N LYS A 176 -17.00 2.63 -2.97
CA LYS A 176 -17.58 1.36 -3.38
C LYS A 176 -17.69 0.42 -2.18
N SER A 177 -18.69 -0.45 -2.24
CA SER A 177 -18.80 -1.58 -1.31
C SER A 177 -17.79 -2.64 -1.68
N TYR A 178 -17.04 -3.14 -0.70
CA TYR A 178 -16.10 -4.23 -0.95
C TYR A 178 -16.83 -5.58 -1.13
N ASN A 179 -18.14 -5.62 -0.86
CA ASN A 179 -18.96 -6.81 -1.01
C ASN A 179 -19.61 -6.92 -2.39
N SER A 180 -20.07 -5.79 -2.96
CA SER A 180 -20.79 -5.78 -4.24
C SER A 180 -19.94 -5.33 -5.43
N ASP A 181 -18.66 -5.01 -5.24
CA ASP A 181 -17.74 -4.71 -6.33
C ASP A 181 -17.31 -6.01 -7.05
N PRO A 182 -17.29 -6.04 -8.41
CA PRO A 182 -16.97 -7.25 -9.18
C PRO A 182 -15.55 -7.81 -8.95
N LEU A 183 -14.66 -7.05 -8.32
CA LEU A 183 -13.31 -7.53 -7.99
C LEU A 183 -13.27 -8.48 -6.79
N ASN A 184 -14.37 -8.63 -6.04
CA ASN A 184 -14.54 -9.58 -4.95
C ASN A 184 -15.73 -10.51 -5.22
N TYR A 185 -15.77 -11.65 -4.54
CA TYR A 185 -17.03 -12.38 -4.37
C TYR A 185 -17.84 -11.75 -3.24
N SER A 186 -19.13 -11.56 -3.48
CA SER A 186 -20.06 -11.19 -2.40
C SER A 186 -20.09 -12.28 -1.33
N LEU A 187 -20.40 -11.88 -0.09
CA LEU A 187 -20.54 -12.85 0.99
C LEU A 187 -21.63 -13.88 0.66
N HIS A 188 -22.70 -13.47 -0.01
CA HIS A 188 -23.71 -14.42 -0.49
C HIS A 188 -23.10 -15.50 -1.39
N GLN A 189 -22.28 -15.14 -2.38
CA GLN A 189 -21.64 -16.13 -3.27
C GLN A 189 -20.78 -17.12 -2.48
N LEU A 190 -20.01 -16.63 -1.51
CA LEU A 190 -19.16 -17.48 -0.67
C LEU A 190 -19.98 -18.40 0.25
N LEU A 191 -21.11 -17.93 0.78
CA LEU A 191 -21.99 -18.73 1.62
C LEU A 191 -22.73 -19.85 0.87
N GLN A 192 -22.68 -19.86 -0.47
CA GLN A 192 -23.19 -20.95 -1.32
C GLN A 192 -22.07 -21.89 -1.82
N ASP A 193 -20.81 -21.59 -1.51
CA ASP A 193 -19.65 -22.30 -2.04
C ASP A 193 -19.18 -23.39 -1.08
N ASP A 194 -19.25 -24.66 -1.50
CA ASP A 194 -18.86 -25.82 -0.69
C ASP A 194 -17.39 -25.75 -0.24
N LEU A 195 -16.48 -25.23 -1.08
CA LEU A 195 -15.07 -25.08 -0.73
C LEU A 195 -14.90 -24.04 0.38
N PHE A 196 -15.64 -22.92 0.31
CA PHE A 196 -15.63 -21.92 1.37
C PHE A 196 -16.13 -22.50 2.70
N LEU A 197 -17.25 -23.22 2.66
CA LEU A 197 -17.92 -23.77 3.84
C LEU A 197 -17.15 -24.94 4.47
N SER A 198 -16.42 -25.72 3.67
CA SER A 198 -15.77 -26.99 4.08
C SER A 198 -14.96 -26.93 5.38
N SER A 199 -14.31 -25.81 5.68
CA SER A 199 -13.48 -25.62 6.88
C SER A 199 -14.00 -24.53 7.82
N ARG A 200 -15.22 -24.02 7.60
CA ARG A 200 -15.76 -22.83 8.29
C ARG A 200 -17.06 -23.08 9.04
N MET A 201 -17.66 -24.26 8.94
CA MET A 201 -18.92 -24.59 9.61
C MET A 201 -18.89 -24.52 11.14
N ASN A 202 -17.69 -24.53 11.75
CA ASN A 202 -17.52 -24.35 13.19
C ASN A 202 -17.44 -22.87 13.63
N LEU A 203 -17.43 -21.92 12.68
CA LEU A 203 -17.38 -20.50 12.99
C LEU A 203 -18.77 -19.99 13.41
N ARG A 204 -18.78 -18.89 14.16
CA ARG A 204 -20.02 -18.19 14.52
C ARG A 204 -20.78 -17.78 13.26
N PHE A 205 -22.11 -17.92 13.31
CA PHE A 205 -23.06 -17.72 12.21
C PHE A 205 -22.91 -18.65 11.00
N ALA A 206 -21.97 -19.61 11.00
CA ALA A 206 -21.79 -20.47 9.83
C ALA A 206 -23.02 -21.34 9.55
N ASN A 207 -23.58 -22.00 10.57
CA ASN A 207 -24.80 -22.81 10.42
C ASN A 207 -26.04 -21.97 10.08
N ASP A 208 -26.07 -20.70 10.50
CA ASP A 208 -27.21 -19.80 10.24
C ASP A 208 -27.17 -19.22 8.82
N LEU A 209 -25.96 -19.04 8.27
CA LEU A 209 -25.73 -18.33 7.01
C LEU A 209 -25.38 -19.24 5.84
N ALA A 210 -24.90 -20.48 6.07
CA ALA A 210 -24.60 -21.42 5.00
C ALA A 210 -25.83 -21.69 4.15
N GLY A 211 -25.72 -21.49 2.84
CA GLY A 211 -26.83 -21.65 1.92
C GLY A 211 -27.97 -20.63 2.08
N THR A 212 -27.75 -19.52 2.81
CA THR A 212 -28.81 -18.54 3.09
C THR A 212 -29.45 -17.98 1.81
N PRO A 213 -30.80 -17.88 1.74
CA PRO A 213 -31.48 -17.23 0.62
C PRO A 213 -31.54 -15.69 0.76
N ASP A 214 -30.99 -15.13 1.85
CA ASP A 214 -31.08 -13.70 2.14
C ASP A 214 -30.16 -12.88 1.23
N ASP A 215 -30.78 -12.11 0.32
CA ASP A 215 -30.11 -11.27 -0.66
C ASP A 215 -29.37 -10.07 -0.04
N VAL A 216 -29.55 -9.77 1.25
CA VAL A 216 -28.77 -8.71 1.91
C VAL A 216 -27.26 -8.92 1.76
N TRP A 217 -26.83 -10.19 1.71
CA TRP A 217 -25.43 -10.59 1.57
C TRP A 217 -24.89 -10.43 0.14
N LYS A 218 -25.75 -10.13 -0.85
CA LYS A 218 -25.36 -9.69 -2.20
C LYS A 218 -25.17 -8.17 -2.29
N GLY A 219 -25.80 -7.44 -1.37
CA GLY A 219 -25.94 -5.99 -1.45
C GLY A 219 -24.73 -5.21 -0.92
N SER A 220 -24.97 -3.90 -0.77
CA SER A 220 -24.00 -2.91 -0.29
C SER A 220 -24.43 -2.22 1.01
N SER A 221 -25.29 -2.89 1.79
CA SER A 221 -25.84 -2.40 3.05
C SER A 221 -25.76 -3.52 4.07
N TYR A 222 -24.88 -3.37 5.07
CA TYR A 222 -24.66 -4.38 6.09
C TYR A 222 -25.86 -4.48 7.04
N PRO A 223 -26.38 -5.69 7.35
CA PRO A 223 -27.51 -5.89 8.25
C PRO A 223 -27.12 -5.73 9.74
N ARG A 224 -26.68 -4.52 10.12
CA ARG A 224 -26.10 -4.23 11.45
C ARG A 224 -27.05 -4.42 12.63
N ASP A 225 -28.36 -4.43 12.36
CA ASP A 225 -29.39 -4.63 13.39
C ASP A 225 -29.53 -6.12 13.76
N SER A 226 -29.07 -7.02 12.89
CA SER A 226 -29.12 -8.47 13.09
C SER A 226 -27.75 -9.10 13.32
N PHE A 227 -26.68 -8.45 12.83
CA PHE A 227 -25.32 -8.98 12.91
C PHE A 227 -24.35 -7.94 13.50
N PRO A 228 -23.42 -8.36 14.37
CA PRO A 228 -22.44 -7.46 14.97
C PRO A 228 -21.51 -6.89 13.90
N THR A 229 -20.96 -5.70 14.18
CA THR A 229 -20.03 -5.01 13.27
C THR A 229 -18.57 -5.12 13.72
N SER A 230 -18.29 -5.89 14.76
CA SER A 230 -16.95 -6.05 15.33
C SER A 230 -16.00 -6.80 14.40
N GLY A 231 -14.72 -6.45 14.46
CA GLY A 231 -13.65 -7.18 13.77
C GLY A 231 -13.17 -8.43 14.52
N LYS A 232 -13.84 -8.83 15.60
CA LYS A 232 -13.45 -10.01 16.40
C LYS A 232 -14.12 -11.27 15.87
N ALA A 233 -13.33 -12.31 15.58
CA ALA A 233 -13.83 -13.59 15.09
C ALA A 233 -14.84 -14.26 16.03
N SER A 234 -14.73 -14.06 17.35
CA SER A 234 -15.69 -14.57 18.34
C SER A 234 -17.09 -13.94 18.25
N GLU A 235 -17.19 -12.74 17.67
CA GLU A 235 -18.43 -11.98 17.56
C GLU A 235 -19.02 -12.09 16.15
N THR A 236 -18.18 -12.08 15.10
CA THR A 236 -18.66 -11.99 13.71
C THR A 236 -18.39 -13.25 12.88
N GLY A 237 -17.51 -14.15 13.34
CA GLY A 237 -17.33 -15.49 12.79
C GLY A 237 -17.09 -15.55 11.28
N ILE A 238 -17.91 -16.36 10.60
CA ILE A 238 -17.78 -16.63 9.15
C ILE A 238 -17.85 -15.36 8.29
N ILE A 239 -18.52 -14.31 8.77
CA ILE A 239 -18.67 -13.05 8.04
C ILE A 239 -17.30 -12.38 7.80
N LEU A 240 -16.35 -12.51 8.73
CA LEU A 240 -14.98 -11.98 8.55
C LEU A 240 -14.17 -12.72 7.48
N GLU A 241 -14.59 -13.93 7.09
CA GLU A 241 -13.92 -14.70 6.04
C GLU A 241 -14.38 -14.32 4.63
N GLY A 242 -15.43 -13.47 4.54
CA GLY A 242 -15.88 -12.87 3.30
C GLY A 242 -14.82 -11.98 2.66
N ASP A 243 -14.77 -11.98 1.33
CA ASP A 243 -13.76 -11.24 0.55
C ASP A 243 -13.74 -9.73 0.89
N PHE A 244 -14.91 -9.15 1.21
CA PHE A 244 -15.03 -7.74 1.59
C PHE A 244 -14.16 -7.35 2.81
N TYR A 245 -13.98 -8.28 3.76
CA TYR A 245 -13.14 -8.07 4.95
C TYR A 245 -11.77 -8.73 4.78
N LYS A 246 -11.74 -9.95 4.26
CA LYS A 246 -10.51 -10.73 4.08
C LYS A 246 -9.52 -10.02 3.17
N PHE A 247 -9.97 -9.34 2.11
CA PHE A 247 -9.13 -8.65 1.13
C PHE A 247 -9.15 -7.12 1.24
N ARG A 248 -9.40 -6.61 2.45
CA ARG A 248 -9.52 -5.18 2.76
C ARG A 248 -8.23 -4.34 2.65
N GLY A 249 -7.13 -4.83 2.09
CA GLY A 249 -5.88 -4.06 2.02
C GLY A 249 -4.82 -4.47 3.06
N ARG A 250 -3.65 -4.92 2.60
CA ARG A 250 -2.43 -5.18 3.40
C ARG A 250 -1.16 -4.81 2.64
N GLY A 251 -0.07 -4.55 3.35
CA GLY A 251 1.27 -4.43 2.76
C GLY A 251 1.94 -3.09 3.04
N LEU A 252 3.04 -2.84 2.32
CA LEU A 252 3.75 -1.54 2.33
C LEU A 252 3.15 -0.56 1.31
N ILE A 253 2.55 -1.13 0.26
CA ILE A 253 1.50 -0.53 -0.55
C ILE A 253 0.28 -1.45 -0.36
N GLN A 254 -0.93 -0.90 -0.28
CA GLN A 254 -2.12 -1.71 0.02
C GLN A 254 -2.40 -2.64 -1.17
N THR A 255 -2.38 -3.94 -0.89
CA THR A 255 -2.94 -4.99 -1.74
C THR A 255 -4.36 -5.23 -1.30
N THR A 256 -5.31 -4.74 -2.09
CA THR A 256 -6.75 -4.86 -1.88
C THR A 256 -7.35 -5.72 -3.00
N TRP A 257 -8.54 -6.28 -2.78
CA TRP A 257 -9.32 -7.06 -3.76
C TRP A 257 -8.82 -8.47 -4.04
N ARG A 258 -9.75 -9.44 -4.11
CA ARG A 258 -9.49 -10.83 -4.45
C ARG A 258 -8.62 -10.97 -5.69
N ALA A 259 -8.87 -10.16 -6.72
CA ALA A 259 -8.12 -10.19 -7.97
C ALA A 259 -6.61 -9.97 -7.79
N ASN A 260 -6.18 -9.16 -6.82
CA ASN A 260 -4.75 -8.95 -6.53
C ASN A 260 -4.19 -10.02 -5.60
N TYR A 261 -4.98 -10.51 -4.65
CA TYR A 261 -4.59 -11.66 -3.82
C TYR A 261 -4.47 -12.95 -4.64
N ARG A 262 -5.21 -13.09 -5.74
CA ARG A 262 -5.08 -14.21 -6.70
C ARG A 262 -3.66 -14.28 -7.27
N ASP A 263 -3.09 -13.15 -7.69
CA ASP A 263 -1.71 -13.14 -8.19
C ASP A 263 -0.69 -13.51 -7.10
N LEU A 264 -0.97 -13.17 -5.84
CA LEU A 264 -0.13 -13.59 -4.71
C LEU A 264 -0.27 -15.08 -4.42
N ALA A 265 -1.47 -15.64 -4.55
CA ALA A 265 -1.69 -17.08 -4.45
C ALA A 265 -0.92 -17.83 -5.55
N ASP A 266 -0.93 -17.33 -6.80
CA ASP A 266 -0.12 -17.86 -7.90
C ASP A 266 1.38 -17.78 -7.59
N TYR A 267 1.85 -16.65 -7.06
CA TYR A 267 3.23 -16.51 -6.60
C TYR A 267 3.59 -17.56 -5.54
N ILE A 268 2.72 -17.81 -4.56
CA ILE A 268 2.94 -18.78 -3.49
C ILE A 268 2.95 -20.21 -4.03
N LEU A 269 2.07 -20.56 -4.98
CA LEU A 269 2.10 -21.86 -5.66
C LEU A 269 3.42 -22.08 -6.41
N GLY A 270 3.93 -21.04 -7.06
CA GLY A 270 5.23 -21.03 -7.75
C GLY A 270 6.45 -20.94 -6.82
N TYR A 271 6.24 -20.75 -5.51
CA TYR A 271 7.30 -20.34 -4.59
C TYR A 271 8.45 -21.34 -4.46
N SER A 272 9.68 -20.84 -4.54
CA SER A 272 10.93 -21.61 -4.42
C SER A 272 11.95 -20.95 -3.49
N GLY A 273 11.52 -19.97 -2.69
CA GLY A 273 12.37 -19.24 -1.76
C GLY A 273 12.57 -19.97 -0.43
N SER A 274 12.96 -19.22 0.60
CA SER A 274 13.43 -19.75 1.88
C SER A 274 12.42 -19.72 3.03
N SER A 275 11.28 -19.04 2.87
CA SER A 275 10.27 -18.91 3.92
C SER A 275 9.59 -20.25 4.21
N PRO A 276 9.70 -20.78 5.45
CA PRO A 276 8.99 -21.99 5.84
C PRO A 276 7.46 -21.82 5.79
N LEU A 277 6.96 -20.62 6.10
CA LEU A 277 5.54 -20.30 6.03
C LEU A 277 5.03 -20.48 4.59
N LEU A 278 5.69 -19.84 3.62
CA LEU A 278 5.27 -19.88 2.22
C LEU A 278 5.43 -21.29 1.61
N LEU A 279 6.49 -22.03 1.97
CA LEU A 279 6.64 -23.44 1.59
C LEU A 279 5.53 -24.32 2.17
N GLY A 280 5.14 -24.10 3.42
CA GLY A 280 4.03 -24.78 4.07
C GLY A 280 2.68 -24.48 3.39
N LEU A 281 2.44 -23.21 3.05
CA LEU A 281 1.26 -22.78 2.32
C LEU A 281 1.21 -23.37 0.92
N LYS A 282 2.31 -23.33 0.17
CA LYS A 282 2.44 -23.97 -1.14
C LYS A 282 2.05 -25.44 -1.08
N LYS A 283 2.53 -26.19 -0.07
CA LYS A 283 2.16 -27.59 0.13
C LYS A 283 0.68 -27.75 0.46
N ARG A 284 0.13 -26.93 1.36
CA ARG A 284 -1.28 -26.96 1.77
C ARG A 284 -2.23 -26.63 0.63
N TRP A 285 -1.82 -25.73 -0.26
CA TRP A 285 -2.61 -25.25 -1.38
C TRP A 285 -2.37 -26.03 -2.69
N ALA A 286 -1.51 -27.05 -2.65
CA ALA A 286 -1.25 -27.89 -3.81
C ALA A 286 -2.54 -28.54 -4.33
N GLY A 287 -2.75 -28.48 -5.64
CA GLY A 287 -3.95 -29.02 -6.31
C GLY A 287 -5.13 -28.05 -6.42
N TYR A 288 -5.05 -26.86 -5.81
CA TYR A 288 -6.03 -25.79 -5.99
C TYR A 288 -5.52 -24.74 -6.97
N THR A 289 -6.43 -24.13 -7.72
CA THR A 289 -6.14 -22.91 -8.49
C THR A 289 -5.98 -21.71 -7.57
N ALA A 290 -5.30 -20.64 -8.02
CA ALA A 290 -5.17 -19.41 -7.23
C ALA A 290 -6.51 -18.79 -6.83
N ASP A 291 -7.53 -18.89 -7.68
CA ASP A 291 -8.86 -18.40 -7.29
C ASP A 291 -9.49 -19.28 -6.21
N GLN A 292 -9.42 -20.61 -6.33
CA GLN A 292 -9.87 -21.51 -5.25
C GLN A 292 -9.12 -21.27 -3.94
N ILE A 293 -7.83 -20.91 -4.00
CA ILE A 293 -7.06 -20.52 -2.81
C ILE A 293 -7.63 -19.24 -2.18
N CYS A 294 -8.05 -18.25 -2.97
CA CYS A 294 -8.71 -17.06 -2.43
C CYS A 294 -10.03 -17.43 -1.71
N THR A 295 -10.76 -18.45 -2.16
CA THR A 295 -11.93 -18.99 -1.44
C THR A 295 -11.52 -19.76 -0.17
N LEU A 296 -10.56 -20.67 -0.28
CA LEU A 296 -10.14 -21.59 0.77
C LEU A 296 -9.37 -20.89 1.91
N SER A 297 -8.54 -19.92 1.58
CA SER A 297 -7.68 -19.19 2.54
C SER A 297 -8.48 -18.33 3.51
N THR A 298 -7.92 -18.16 4.70
CA THR A 298 -8.52 -17.39 5.80
C THR A 298 -7.96 -15.98 5.89
N GLY A 299 -8.67 -15.09 6.58
CA GLY A 299 -8.13 -13.77 6.95
C GLY A 299 -6.79 -13.87 7.69
N LYS A 300 -6.68 -14.86 8.59
CA LYS A 300 -5.45 -15.14 9.33
C LYS A 300 -4.28 -15.59 8.45
N ASP A 301 -4.54 -16.41 7.42
CA ASP A 301 -3.49 -16.82 6.50
C ASP A 301 -2.82 -15.59 5.86
N TRP A 302 -3.62 -14.63 5.40
CA TRP A 302 -3.10 -13.41 4.80
C TRP A 302 -2.44 -12.47 5.80
N ASP A 303 -2.96 -12.39 7.03
CA ASP A 303 -2.27 -11.65 8.10
C ASP A 303 -0.88 -12.23 8.37
N ASP A 304 -0.77 -13.56 8.49
CA ASP A 304 0.50 -14.25 8.74
C ASP A 304 1.47 -14.10 7.55
N ILE A 305 0.97 -14.24 6.32
CA ILE A 305 1.76 -14.07 5.08
C ILE A 305 2.40 -12.69 5.00
N PHE A 306 1.62 -11.64 5.29
CA PHE A 306 2.12 -10.26 5.23
C PHE A 306 2.95 -9.87 6.45
N ALA A 307 2.87 -10.64 7.54
CA ALA A 307 3.70 -10.50 8.73
C ALA A 307 4.99 -11.35 8.69
N ASP A 308 5.20 -12.13 7.63
CA ASP A 308 6.38 -13.00 7.49
C ASP A 308 7.68 -12.18 7.60
N PRO A 309 8.59 -12.50 8.54
CA PRO A 309 9.84 -11.76 8.74
C PRO A 309 10.78 -11.83 7.54
N LYS A 310 10.58 -12.74 6.58
CA LYS A 310 11.37 -12.77 5.34
C LYS A 310 10.96 -11.70 4.34
N ALA A 311 9.80 -11.06 4.52
CA ALA A 311 9.26 -10.00 3.67
C ALA A 311 9.11 -10.36 2.17
N GLU A 312 9.17 -11.65 1.81
CA GLU A 312 9.17 -12.08 0.41
C GLU A 312 7.83 -11.82 -0.29
N VAL A 313 6.70 -11.96 0.43
CA VAL A 313 5.39 -11.58 -0.13
C VAL A 313 5.18 -10.06 -0.16
N LEU A 314 5.73 -9.29 0.80
CA LEU A 314 5.68 -7.83 0.75
C LEU A 314 6.37 -7.31 -0.51
N GLN A 315 7.54 -7.86 -0.83
CA GLN A 315 8.26 -7.57 -2.06
C GLN A 315 7.49 -8.02 -3.30
N ALA A 316 6.96 -9.26 -3.30
CA ALA A 316 6.23 -9.80 -4.43
C ALA A 316 4.99 -8.96 -4.77
N ALA A 317 4.24 -8.52 -3.74
CA ALA A 317 3.09 -7.65 -3.88
C ALA A 317 3.44 -6.35 -4.61
N ILE A 318 4.53 -5.69 -4.21
CA ILE A 318 5.01 -4.46 -4.84
C ILE A 318 5.41 -4.68 -6.29
N ARG A 319 6.11 -5.78 -6.59
CA ARG A 319 6.54 -6.12 -7.95
C ARG A 319 5.36 -6.42 -8.87
N ILE A 320 4.40 -7.20 -8.40
CA ILE A 320 3.17 -7.53 -9.14
C ILE A 320 2.38 -6.24 -9.43
N HIS A 321 2.23 -5.39 -8.42
CA HIS A 321 1.56 -4.10 -8.55
C HIS A 321 2.28 -3.19 -9.56
N ALA A 322 3.62 -3.10 -9.50
CA ALA A 322 4.40 -2.32 -10.45
C ALA A 322 4.28 -2.80 -11.89
N LYS A 323 4.24 -4.13 -12.09
CA LYS A 323 4.01 -4.73 -13.41
C LYS A 323 2.62 -4.37 -13.95
N LYS A 324 1.57 -4.49 -13.12
CA LYS A 324 0.19 -4.14 -13.51
C LYS A 324 0.03 -2.64 -13.79
N GLY A 325 0.63 -1.78 -12.97
CA GLY A 325 0.56 -0.33 -13.11
C GLY A 325 1.50 0.26 -14.17
N ALA A 326 2.40 -0.55 -14.73
CA ALA A 326 3.39 -0.18 -15.74
C ALA A 326 4.16 1.11 -15.41
N TYR A 327 4.54 1.27 -14.14
CA TYR A 327 5.21 2.48 -13.65
C TYR A 327 6.69 2.28 -13.33
N LEU A 328 7.22 1.08 -13.59
CA LEU A 328 8.64 0.76 -13.59
C LEU A 328 9.03 0.12 -14.93
N PRO A 329 10.32 0.19 -15.33
CA PRO A 329 11.44 0.83 -14.64
C PRO A 329 11.41 2.37 -14.73
N LEU A 330 12.13 3.04 -13.84
CA LEU A 330 12.40 4.48 -13.94
C LEU A 330 13.46 4.77 -15.01
N SER A 331 13.33 5.90 -15.71
CA SER A 331 14.28 6.33 -16.72
C SER A 331 15.55 6.91 -16.10
N THR A 332 16.67 6.79 -16.81
CA THR A 332 17.93 7.48 -16.47
C THR A 332 18.05 8.86 -17.14
N SER A 333 17.16 9.19 -18.07
CA SER A 333 17.11 10.48 -18.75
C SER A 333 16.44 11.54 -17.87
N PRO A 334 17.05 12.72 -17.64
CA PRO A 334 16.46 13.79 -16.85
C PRO A 334 15.05 14.18 -17.28
N ASP A 335 14.84 14.45 -18.57
CA ASP A 335 13.52 14.82 -19.11
C ASP A 335 12.44 13.78 -18.80
N ALA A 336 12.74 12.50 -19.01
CA ALA A 336 11.80 11.42 -18.79
C ALA A 336 11.53 11.17 -17.30
N LEU A 337 12.56 11.26 -16.45
CA LEU A 337 12.42 11.02 -15.01
C LEU A 337 11.60 12.14 -14.33
N ASN A 338 11.83 13.40 -14.73
CA ASN A 338 11.11 14.57 -14.24
C ASN A 338 9.72 14.78 -14.86
N GLY A 339 9.44 14.15 -16.00
CA GLY A 339 8.15 14.21 -16.69
C GLY A 339 7.01 13.46 -15.97
N ASN A 340 5.98 13.08 -16.71
CA ASN A 340 4.78 12.40 -16.18
C ASN A 340 4.43 11.07 -16.87
N ALA A 341 5.21 10.68 -17.88
CA ALA A 341 5.02 9.46 -18.67
C ALA A 341 5.67 8.23 -18.01
N ALA A 342 5.62 7.09 -18.69
CA ALA A 342 6.36 5.90 -18.29
C ALA A 342 7.85 6.23 -18.08
N GLY A 343 8.43 5.71 -16.99
CA GLY A 343 9.79 6.04 -16.59
C GLY A 343 9.93 7.25 -15.64
N SER A 344 8.84 7.97 -15.34
CA SER A 344 8.87 9.13 -14.44
C SER A 344 8.51 8.80 -12.99
N ILE A 345 9.01 9.62 -12.06
CA ILE A 345 8.63 9.57 -10.63
C ILE A 345 7.14 9.87 -10.47
N ILE A 346 6.60 10.78 -11.27
CA ILE A 346 5.18 11.16 -11.23
C ILE A 346 4.29 9.98 -11.62
N LYS A 347 4.63 9.22 -12.68
CA LYS A 347 3.88 8.03 -13.09
C LYS A 347 3.92 6.94 -12.02
N MET A 348 5.07 6.73 -11.37
CA MET A 348 5.19 5.82 -10.22
C MET A 348 4.31 6.24 -9.05
N GLY A 349 4.38 7.50 -8.64
CA GLY A 349 3.57 7.98 -7.52
C GLY A 349 2.07 7.90 -7.85
N ASN A 350 1.66 8.30 -9.06
CA ASN A 350 0.25 8.21 -9.46
C ASN A 350 -0.24 6.77 -9.59
N GLY A 351 0.64 5.84 -9.99
CA GLY A 351 0.32 4.43 -10.06
C GLY A 351 0.09 3.79 -8.68
N ILE A 352 0.68 4.34 -7.61
CA ILE A 352 0.58 3.80 -6.24
C ILE A 352 -0.49 4.53 -5.42
N GLY A 353 -0.51 5.86 -5.46
CA GLY A 353 -1.34 6.70 -4.61
C GLY A 353 -2.54 7.36 -5.31
N GLY A 354 -2.74 7.09 -6.60
CA GLY A 354 -3.73 7.78 -7.42
C GLY A 354 -3.25 9.15 -7.92
N LEU A 355 -4.09 9.82 -8.72
CA LEU A 355 -3.76 11.12 -9.32
C LEU A 355 -3.31 12.13 -8.25
N GLY A 356 -2.35 12.98 -8.59
CA GLY A 356 -1.80 14.01 -7.69
C GLY A 356 -0.66 13.53 -6.78
N TYR A 357 -0.66 12.26 -6.35
CA TYR A 357 0.38 11.72 -5.47
C TYR A 357 1.79 11.80 -6.09
N GLY A 358 1.90 11.70 -7.42
CA GLY A 358 3.16 11.78 -8.16
C GLY A 358 3.98 13.05 -7.88
N ASN A 359 3.33 14.20 -7.73
CA ASN A 359 4.04 15.46 -7.43
C ASN A 359 4.60 15.44 -6.00
N ASN A 360 3.83 14.95 -5.02
CA ASN A 360 4.31 14.80 -3.65
C ASN A 360 5.52 13.84 -3.58
N LEU A 361 5.42 12.70 -4.27
CA LEU A 361 6.54 11.76 -4.37
C LEU A 361 7.78 12.42 -4.99
N LYS A 362 7.62 13.16 -6.09
CA LYS A 362 8.74 13.87 -6.75
C LYS A 362 9.40 14.89 -5.82
N ALA A 363 8.62 15.72 -5.11
CA ALA A 363 9.16 16.69 -4.16
C ALA A 363 10.01 16.03 -3.06
N ARG A 364 9.52 14.90 -2.53
CA ARG A 364 10.19 14.11 -1.48
C ARG A 364 11.45 13.44 -1.95
N VAL A 365 11.41 12.79 -3.12
CA VAL A 365 12.57 12.16 -3.74
C VAL A 365 13.63 13.20 -4.05
N ARG A 366 13.24 14.34 -4.64
CA ARG A 366 14.15 15.46 -4.92
C ARG A 366 14.89 15.92 -3.68
N GLN A 367 14.19 16.10 -2.55
CA GLN A 367 14.84 16.54 -1.32
C GLN A 367 15.86 15.52 -0.80
N ILE A 368 15.61 14.21 -0.96
CA ILE A 368 16.61 13.19 -0.63
C ILE A 368 17.79 13.25 -1.62
N CYS A 369 17.53 13.38 -2.92
CA CYS A 369 18.59 13.52 -3.94
C CYS A 369 19.51 14.70 -3.64
N LEU A 370 18.96 15.87 -3.30
CA LEU A 370 19.73 17.04 -2.93
C LEU A 370 20.59 16.79 -1.68
N ALA A 371 20.04 16.14 -0.65
CA ALA A 371 20.80 15.78 0.54
C ALA A 371 21.89 14.73 0.27
N ILE A 372 21.71 13.89 -0.75
CA ILE A 372 22.73 12.95 -1.19
C ILE A 372 23.84 13.64 -1.98
N ASP A 373 23.51 14.68 -2.77
CA ASP A 373 24.45 15.28 -3.72
C ASP A 373 25.33 16.40 -3.13
N VAL A 374 25.18 16.70 -1.83
CA VAL A 374 26.01 17.67 -1.08
C VAL A 374 27.46 17.22 -0.96
#